data_AF-A0A7C5Y929-F1
#
_entry.id   AF-A0A7C5Y929-F1
#
_cell.length_a   1.000
_cell.length_b   1.000
_cell.length_c   1.000
_cell.angle_alpha   90.00
_cell.angle_beta   90.00
_cell.angle_gamma   90.00
#
_symmetry.space_group_name_H-M   'P 1'
#
loop_
_entity.id
_entity.type
_entity.pdbx_description
1 polymer ?
#
loop_
_entity_poly.entity_id
_entity_poly.type
_entity_poly.pdbx_seq_one_letter_code
_entity_poly.pdbx_strand_id
1 'polypeptide(L)' 'MLKVEFLGPLRAIVGKKFVEIPVEGKMKLSDLLTGLDKDIRKYVVDDFGKPVAGVLVLVNGVDVRYLSWLDT' A
#
# COMPACT_ATOMS: atom_id res chain seq x y z
N MET A 1 9.51 5.93 10.09
CA MET A 1 8.67 4.73 10.33
C MET A 1 7.28 5.02 9.80
N LEU A 2 6.82 4.26 8.82
CA LEU A 2 5.45 4.30 8.32
C LEU A 2 4.73 3.02 8.73
N LYS A 3 3.49 3.15 9.18
CA LYS A 3 2.62 2.02 9.48
C LYS A 3 1.65 1.80 8.33
N VAL A 4 1.62 0.59 7.78
CA VAL A 4 0.64 0.18 6.76
C VAL A 4 -0.34 -0.78 7.42
N GLU A 5 -1.61 -0.38 7.51
CA GLU A 5 -2.66 -1.21 8.08
C GLU A 5 -3.44 -1.95 7.00
N PHE A 6 -3.72 -3.24 7.25
CA PHE A 6 -4.57 -4.05 6.37
C PHE A 6 -5.97 -4.14 6.95
N LEU A 7 -6.97 -3.84 6.11
CA LEU A 7 -8.38 -3.82 6.48
C LEU A 7 -9.18 -4.88 5.71
N GLY A 8 -10.32 -5.26 6.26
CA GLY A 8 -11.25 -6.18 5.61
C GLY A 8 -10.63 -7.54 5.23
N PRO A 9 -11.01 -8.11 4.07
CA PRO A 9 -10.49 -9.40 3.59
C PRO A 9 -8.97 -9.42 3.43
N LEU A 10 -8.35 -8.28 3.10
CA LEU A 10 -6.90 -8.19 2.93
C LEU A 10 -6.16 -8.55 4.24
N ARG A 11 -6.71 -8.19 5.40
CA ARG A 11 -6.15 -8.59 6.70
C ARG A 11 -6.13 -10.10 6.89
N ALA A 12 -7.19 -10.80 6.45
CA ALA A 12 -7.28 -12.25 6.56
C ALA A 12 -6.28 -12.94 5.63
N ILE A 13 -6.11 -12.41 4.42
CA ILE A 13 -5.17 -12.93 3.41
C ILE A 13 -3.72 -12.73 3.86
N VAL A 14 -3.37 -11.54 4.36
CA VAL A 14 -2.01 -11.19 4.79
C VAL A 14 -1.66 -11.84 6.13
N GLY A 15 -2.65 -12.20 6.95
CA GLY A 15 -2.45 -12.78 8.28
C GLY A 15 -1.86 -11.82 9.32
N LYS A 16 -1.70 -10.54 8.96
CA LYS A 16 -1.16 -9.48 9.83
C LYS A 16 -2.11 -8.29 9.86
N LYS A 17 -2.19 -7.59 11.00
CA LYS A 17 -2.99 -6.37 11.14
C LYS A 17 -2.30 -5.17 10.49
N PHE A 18 -0.98 -5.10 10.61
CA PHE A 18 -0.17 -4.03 10.04
C PHE A 18 1.25 -4.52 9.76
N VAL A 19 1.97 -3.78 8.94
CA VAL A 19 3.43 -3.85 8.81
C VAL A 19 4.01 -2.47 9.09
N GLU A 20 5.21 -2.45 9.65
CA GLU A 20 5.98 -1.24 9.87
C GLU A 20 7.11 -1.20 8.86
N ILE A 21 7.21 -0.10 8.13
CA ILE A 21 8.18 0.09 7.07
C ILE A 21 9.12 1.23 7.51
N PRO A 22 10.43 0.98 7.61
CA PRO A 22 11.40 2.06 7.77
C PRO A 22 11.39 2.90 6.50
N VAL A 23 11.22 4.22 6.67
CA VAL A 23 11.26 5.18 5.57
C VAL A 23 12.40 6.13 5.86
N GLU A 24 13.39 6.16 4.98
CA GLU A 24 14.54 7.05 5.05
C GLU A 24 14.42 8.10 3.94
N GLY A 25 14.42 9.38 4.32
CA GLY A 25 14.30 10.48 3.36
C GLY A 25 12.93 10.53 2.68
N LYS A 26 12.92 10.96 1.40
CA LYS A 26 11.72 11.00 0.56
C LYS A 26 11.54 9.65 -0.13
N MET A 27 10.34 9.09 -0.02
CA MET A 27 9.95 7.83 -0.66
C MET A 27 8.61 8.04 -1.34
N LYS A 28 8.47 7.57 -2.58
CA LYS A 28 7.18 7.58 -3.26
C LYS A 28 6.34 6.40 -2.78
N LEU A 29 5.03 6.57 -2.76
CA LEU A 29 4.06 5.53 -2.45
C LEU A 29 4.21 4.34 -3.40
N SER A 30 4.50 4.58 -4.68
CA SER A 30 4.76 3.51 -5.66
C SER A 30 5.92 2.61 -5.24
N ASP A 31 6.99 3.20 -4.73
CA ASP A 31 8.19 2.47 -4.30
C ASP A 31 7.87 1.65 -3.05
N LEU A 32 7.12 2.24 -2.12
CA LEU A 32 6.66 1.56 -0.91
C LEU A 32 5.76 0.36 -1.22
N LEU A 33 4.77 0.53 -2.08
CA LEU A 33 3.84 -0.54 -2.47
C LEU A 33 4.57 -1.65 -3.24
N THR A 34 5.56 -1.30 -4.06
CA THR A 34 6.38 -2.27 -4.80
C THR A 34 7.29 -3.08 -3.89
N GLY A 35 7.75 -2.47 -2.79
CA GLY A 35 8.58 -3.08 -1.75
C GLY A 35 7.84 -3.95 -0.74
N LEU A 36 6.50 -4.03 -0.81
CA LEU A 36 5.74 -4.98 0.00
C LEU A 36 6.10 -6.43 -0.37
N ASP A 37 5.96 -7.33 0.61
CA ASP A 37 6.08 -8.78 0.38
C ASP A 37 5.26 -9.19 -0.85
N LYS A 38 5.84 -10.04 -1.72
CA LYS A 38 5.24 -10.43 -3.00
C LYS A 38 3.82 -10.98 -2.84
N ASP A 39 3.57 -11.70 -1.75
CA ASP A 39 2.26 -12.26 -1.43
C ASP A 39 1.23 -11.23 -1.00
N ILE A 40 1.66 -10.09 -0.45
CA ILE A 40 0.78 -8.95 -0.15
C ILE A 40 0.56 -8.14 -1.43
N ARG A 41 1.66 -7.84 -2.13
CA ARG A 41 1.69 -6.97 -3.30
C ARG A 41 0.70 -7.39 -4.37
N LYS A 42 0.59 -8.69 -4.67
CA LYS A 42 -0.34 -9.25 -5.68
C LYS A 42 -1.82 -8.98 -5.40
N TYR A 43 -2.17 -8.64 -4.16
CA TYR A 43 -3.54 -8.30 -3.76
C TYR A 43 -3.75 -6.81 -3.58
N VAL A 44 -2.70 -5.98 -3.71
CA VAL A 44 -2.77 -4.53 -3.45
C VAL A 44 -2.50 -3.75 -4.72
N VAL A 45 -1.51 -4.15 -5.53
CA VAL A 45 -1.16 -3.51 -6.79
C VAL A 45 -1.12 -4.50 -7.96
N ASP A 46 -1.44 -4.02 -9.16
CA ASP A 46 -1.34 -4.74 -10.41
C ASP A 46 0.08 -4.68 -11.00
N ASP A 47 0.26 -5.31 -12.18
CA ASP A 47 1.55 -5.35 -12.89
C ASP A 47 2.03 -3.97 -13.37
N PHE A 48 1.16 -2.95 -13.37
CA PHE A 48 1.47 -1.57 -13.72
C PHE A 48 1.70 -0.69 -12.47
N GLY A 49 1.73 -1.29 -11.28
CA GLY A 49 1.93 -0.60 -10.00
C GLY A 49 0.70 0.17 -9.50
N LYS A 50 -0.46 0.00 -10.12
CA LYS A 50 -1.72 0.65 -9.71
C LYS A 50 -2.46 -0.21 -8.70
N PRO A 51 -3.25 0.38 -7.79
CA PRO A 51 -4.13 -0.41 -6.93
C PRO A 51 -5.04 -1.34 -7.74
N VAL A 52 -5.09 -2.62 -7.38
CA VAL A 52 -6.02 -3.57 -8.03
C VAL A 52 -7.47 -3.14 -7.80
N ALA A 53 -8.33 -3.45 -8.78
CA ALA A 53 -9.75 -3.14 -8.69
C ALA A 53 -10.38 -3.72 -7.41
N GLY A 54 -11.14 -2.90 -6.69
CA GLY A 54 -11.74 -3.26 -5.40
C GLY A 54 -10.86 -2.99 -4.18
N VAL A 55 -9.60 -2.58 -4.37
CA VAL A 55 -8.73 -2.13 -3.27
C VAL A 55 -8.75 -0.61 -3.15
N LEU A 56 -9.00 -0.15 -1.93
CA LEU A 56 -8.89 1.26 -1.55
C LEU A 56 -7.59 1.45 -0.77
N VAL A 57 -6.73 2.36 -1.25
CA VAL A 57 -5.51 2.75 -0.54
C VAL A 57 -5.73 4.14 0.04
N LEU A 58 -5.49 4.27 1.34
CA LEU A 58 -5.61 5.53 2.08
C LEU A 58 -4.23 5.92 2.62
N VAL A 59 -3.82 7.16 2.37
CA VAL A 59 -2.65 7.78 2.99
C VAL A 59 -3.15 8.81 3.99
N ASN A 60 -2.91 8.56 5.28
CA ASN A 60 -3.38 9.42 6.38
C ASN A 60 -4.89 9.73 6.30
N GLY A 61 -5.70 8.75 5.89
CA GLY A 61 -7.15 8.88 5.74
C GLY A 61 -7.62 9.49 4.42
N VAL A 62 -6.71 9.93 3.56
CA VAL A 62 -7.02 10.48 2.23
C VAL A 62 -6.88 9.40 1.17
N ASP A 63 -7.88 9.28 0.31
CA ASP A 63 -7.83 8.36 -0.82
C ASP A 63 -6.81 8.81 -1.85
N VAL A 64 -5.87 7.92 -2.15
CA VAL A 64 -4.71 8.20 -3.01
C VAL A 64 -5.08 8.54 -4.44
N ARG A 65 -6.30 8.23 -4.89
CA ARG A 65 -6.79 8.63 -6.21
C ARG A 65 -6.97 10.15 -6.34
N TYR A 66 -7.16 10.84 -5.21
CA TYR A 66 -7.21 12.30 -5.14
C TYR A 66 -5.85 12.93 -4.88
N LEU A 67 -4.84 12.10 -4.62
CA LEU A 67 -3.45 12.49 -4.56
C LEU A 67 -2.84 12.16 -5.94
N SER A 68 -1.78 12.86 -6.37
CA SER A 68 -1.00 12.39 -7.51
C SER A 68 -0.29 11.10 -7.09
N TRP A 69 -0.97 9.96 -7.24
CA TRP A 69 -0.65 8.68 -6.60
C TRP A 69 0.78 8.13 -6.86
N LEU A 70 1.48 8.65 -7.88
CA LEU A 70 2.87 8.32 -8.21
C LEU A 70 3.91 9.20 -7.52
N ASP A 71 3.53 10.40 -7.06
CA ASP A 71 4.45 11.40 -6.50
C ASP A 71 4.18 11.71 -5.03
N THR A 72 3.14 11.09 -4.46
CA THR A 72 2.84 11.08 -3.02
C THR A 72 3.82 10.15 -2.31
#